data_AF-A0A1Q8R1R1-F1
#
_entry.id   AF-A0A1Q8R1R1-F1
#
_cell.length_a   1.000
_cell.length_b   1.000
_cell.length_c   1.000
_cell.angle_alpha   90.00
_cell.angle_beta   90.00
_cell.angle_gamma   90.00
#
_symmetry.space_group_name_H-M   'P 1'
#
loop_
_entity.id
_entity.type
_entity.pdbx_description
1 polymer ?
#
loop_
_entity_poly.entity_id
_entity_poly.type
_entity_poly.pdbx_seq_one_letter_code
_entity_poly.pdbx_strand_id
1 'polypeptide(L)'
;MEAYFHNDPRIEEWIDQITEKIFTVCLLSGVDSDAEFQRGSQIVTKVTSLLLGISMFPTEYLEDGLRQLLEQQLPDERVINNFPLFQDTMDKMLRDGMSKAMDTQPKEALNSTVSYAKENTKEVIREVLGENTGRPWETFNEENVIESVIPAVAIENAFHHDIQEGEFVVETEADTESNEEGPERLDLAVITMDSALDFERINDKRRNVELEMTEIDSISDDILCKLQVPDLDNRLRHVLNKVFPNGPVCWNLKVNNQTFLAQVEDILIYLHDPKHPCLVENFNKRGWKVFVCSAEDLSFPRRLERGIRQILRSGKNSTIV
;
A
#
# COMPACT_ATOMS: atom_id res chain seq x y z
N MET A 1 0.44 -9.47 -11.90
CA MET A 1 1.15 -8.19 -11.76
C MET A 1 0.82 -7.45 -10.47
N GLU A 2 -0.39 -7.60 -9.92
CA GLU A 2 -0.85 -6.95 -8.67
C GLU A 2 0.08 -7.09 -7.44
N ALA A 3 0.69 -8.25 -7.23
CA ALA A 3 1.48 -8.51 -6.01
C ALA A 3 2.71 -7.60 -5.82
N TYR A 4 3.23 -6.98 -6.89
CA TYR A 4 4.45 -6.17 -6.81
C TYR A 4 4.19 -4.68 -6.53
N PHE A 5 3.02 -4.16 -6.91
CA PHE A 5 2.76 -2.72 -6.91
C PHE A 5 1.86 -2.23 -5.77
N HIS A 6 1.14 -3.13 -5.07
CA HIS A 6 0.27 -2.79 -3.94
C HIS A 6 0.97 -2.16 -2.73
N ASN A 7 2.30 -2.11 -2.71
CA ASN A 7 3.05 -1.59 -1.58
C ASN A 7 3.41 -0.10 -1.69
N ASP A 8 3.31 0.51 -2.88
CA ASP A 8 3.63 1.93 -3.04
C ASP A 8 2.35 2.76 -3.30
N PRO A 9 1.81 3.46 -2.28
CA PRO A 9 0.61 4.27 -2.42
C PRO A 9 0.77 5.42 -3.43
N ARG A 10 2.01 5.81 -3.77
CA ARG A 10 2.27 6.85 -4.76
C ARG A 10 1.91 6.42 -6.18
N ILE A 11 2.03 5.12 -6.48
CA ILE A 11 1.65 4.59 -7.80
C ILE A 11 0.14 4.71 -7.96
N GLU A 12 -0.64 4.30 -6.97
CA GLU A 12 -2.11 4.44 -6.99
C GLU A 12 -2.53 5.92 -7.18
N GLU A 13 -1.93 6.83 -6.41
CA GLU A 13 -2.19 8.27 -6.54
C GLU A 13 -1.87 8.82 -7.95
N TRP A 14 -0.75 8.39 -8.54
CA TRP A 14 -0.39 8.81 -9.90
C TRP A 14 -1.31 8.22 -10.97
N ILE A 15 -1.76 6.98 -10.82
CA ILE A 15 -2.73 6.34 -11.72
C ILE A 15 -4.07 7.06 -11.67
N ASP A 16 -4.53 7.46 -10.48
CA ASP A 16 -5.74 8.28 -10.30
C ASP A 16 -5.58 9.63 -11.00
N GLN A 17 -4.44 10.31 -10.81
CA GLN A 17 -4.16 11.59 -11.46
C GLN A 17 -4.09 11.46 -12.98
N ILE A 18 -3.48 10.40 -13.52
CA ILE A 18 -3.44 10.16 -14.98
C ILE A 18 -4.86 9.98 -15.51
N THR A 19 -5.69 9.18 -14.84
CA THR A 19 -7.09 8.94 -15.22
C THR A 19 -7.88 10.25 -15.24
N GLU A 20 -7.73 11.09 -14.19
CA GLU A 20 -8.34 12.42 -14.13
C GLU A 20 -7.90 13.31 -15.30
N LYS A 21 -6.60 13.30 -15.64
CA LYS A 21 -6.07 14.09 -16.76
C LYS A 21 -6.62 13.60 -18.09
N ILE A 22 -6.75 12.30 -18.32
CA ILE A 22 -7.35 11.76 -19.55
C ILE A 22 -8.79 12.24 -19.71
N PHE A 23 -9.62 12.15 -18.66
CA PHE A 23 -10.99 12.68 -18.70
C PHE A 23 -11.02 14.19 -18.95
N THR A 24 -10.13 14.94 -18.30
CA THR A 24 -10.04 16.39 -18.49
C THR A 24 -9.68 16.75 -19.93
N VAL A 25 -8.70 16.05 -20.53
CA VAL A 25 -8.31 16.23 -21.94
C VAL A 25 -9.48 15.94 -22.88
N CYS A 26 -10.27 14.89 -22.59
CA CYS A 26 -11.47 14.55 -23.38
C CYS A 26 -12.61 15.58 -23.24
N LEU A 27 -12.65 16.33 -22.15
CA LEU A 27 -13.66 17.37 -21.89
C LEU A 27 -13.28 18.74 -22.47
N LEU A 28 -11.98 19.02 -22.55
CA LEU A 28 -11.46 20.30 -23.01
C LEU A 28 -11.15 20.28 -24.52
N SER A 29 -11.02 21.46 -25.12
CA SER A 29 -10.65 21.62 -26.53
C SER A 29 -9.55 22.66 -26.69
N GLY A 30 -8.66 22.47 -27.66
CA GLY A 30 -7.61 23.43 -28.00
C GLY A 30 -6.47 23.46 -26.97
N VAL A 31 -5.94 24.67 -26.72
CA VAL A 31 -4.70 24.87 -25.94
C VAL A 31 -4.79 24.32 -24.51
N ASP A 32 -5.96 24.40 -23.87
CA ASP A 32 -6.14 23.89 -22.52
C ASP A 32 -6.08 22.35 -22.47
N SER A 33 -6.59 21.69 -23.51
CA SER A 33 -6.52 20.23 -23.65
C SER A 33 -5.06 19.77 -23.81
N ASP A 34 -4.28 20.47 -24.63
CA ASP A 34 -2.85 20.18 -24.82
C ASP A 34 -2.06 20.35 -23.50
N ALA A 35 -2.37 21.39 -22.72
CA ALA A 35 -1.70 21.64 -21.45
C ALA A 35 -1.98 20.51 -20.43
N GLU A 36 -3.24 20.06 -20.31
CA GLU A 36 -3.59 18.93 -19.45
C GLU A 36 -3.00 17.61 -19.97
N PHE A 37 -2.92 17.42 -21.29
CA PHE A 37 -2.27 16.27 -21.90
C PHE A 37 -0.78 16.22 -21.52
N GLN A 38 -0.06 17.36 -21.63
CA GLN A 38 1.34 17.41 -21.24
C GLN A 38 1.56 17.15 -19.75
N ARG A 39 0.67 17.63 -18.87
CA ARG A 39 0.73 17.33 -17.43
C ARG A 39 0.50 15.85 -17.17
N GLY A 40 -0.49 15.23 -17.81
CA GLY A 40 -0.74 13.78 -17.71
C GLY A 40 0.47 12.96 -18.18
N SER A 41 1.06 13.32 -19.32
CA SER A 41 2.28 12.71 -19.85
C SER A 41 3.47 12.82 -18.88
N GLN A 42 3.66 13.96 -18.20
CA GLN A 42 4.70 14.10 -17.18
C GLN A 42 4.49 13.17 -15.97
N ILE A 43 3.23 12.90 -15.59
CA ILE A 43 2.92 11.95 -14.51
C ILE A 43 3.26 10.52 -14.97
N VAL A 44 2.89 10.16 -16.21
CA VAL A 44 3.30 8.89 -16.84
C VAL A 44 4.82 8.76 -16.79
N THR A 45 5.59 9.78 -17.20
CA THR A 45 7.06 9.76 -17.14
C THR A 45 7.57 9.42 -15.74
N LYS A 46 7.01 10.03 -14.68
CA LYS A 46 7.40 9.75 -13.29
C LYS A 46 7.11 8.30 -12.88
N VAL A 47 5.91 7.80 -13.20
CA VAL A 47 5.52 6.41 -12.91
C VAL A 47 6.47 5.46 -13.65
N THR A 48 6.71 5.68 -14.94
CA THR A 48 7.61 4.86 -15.76
C THR A 48 9.03 4.86 -15.20
N SER A 49 9.59 6.02 -14.83
CA SER A 49 10.93 6.09 -14.21
C SER A 49 10.99 5.35 -12.87
N LEU A 50 9.92 5.42 -12.06
CA LEU A 50 9.85 4.68 -10.81
C LEU A 50 9.81 3.16 -11.05
N LEU A 51 8.98 2.70 -12.00
CA LEU A 51 8.84 1.29 -12.34
C LEU A 51 10.15 0.69 -12.89
N LEU A 52 10.85 1.44 -13.75
CA LEU A 52 12.17 1.09 -14.25
C LEU A 52 13.24 1.05 -13.14
N GLY A 53 13.10 1.90 -12.12
CA GLY A 53 14.04 1.96 -11.00
C GLY A 53 13.84 0.87 -9.96
N ILE A 54 12.58 0.46 -9.70
CA ILE A 54 12.25 -0.52 -8.66
C ILE A 54 12.33 -1.95 -9.21
N SER A 55 11.98 -2.16 -10.47
CA SER A 55 11.73 -3.49 -10.98
C SER A 55 12.69 -3.88 -12.10
N MET A 56 13.12 -5.14 -12.11
CA MET A 56 13.72 -5.78 -13.28
C MET A 56 12.64 -6.09 -14.34
N PHE A 57 11.64 -5.21 -14.53
CA PHE A 57 10.64 -5.42 -15.58
C PHE A 57 11.33 -5.32 -16.94
N PRO A 58 11.16 -6.32 -17.82
CA PRO A 58 11.56 -6.17 -19.20
C PRO A 58 10.80 -4.98 -19.81
N THR A 59 11.52 -4.10 -20.49
CA THR A 59 10.97 -2.88 -21.09
C THR A 59 9.83 -3.19 -22.06
N GLU A 60 9.84 -4.38 -22.69
CA GLU A 60 8.75 -4.83 -23.57
C GLU A 60 7.39 -4.98 -22.88
N TYR A 61 7.34 -5.24 -21.57
CA TYR A 61 6.08 -5.41 -20.84
C TYR A 61 5.65 -4.17 -20.06
N LEU A 62 6.44 -3.09 -20.12
CA LEU A 62 6.19 -1.90 -19.32
C LEU A 62 4.94 -1.14 -19.77
N GLU A 63 4.71 -1.08 -21.08
CA GLU A 63 3.52 -0.40 -21.64
C GLU A 63 2.25 -1.17 -21.26
N ASP A 64 2.24 -2.48 -21.48
CA ASP A 64 1.12 -3.35 -21.12
C ASP A 64 0.86 -3.36 -19.62
N GLY A 65 1.91 -3.39 -18.80
CA GLY A 65 1.77 -3.35 -17.34
C GLY A 65 1.19 -2.03 -16.85
N LEU A 66 1.64 -0.90 -17.39
CA LEU A 66 1.12 0.42 -17.00
C LEU A 66 -0.32 0.63 -17.50
N ARG A 67 -0.62 0.18 -18.72
CA ARG A 67 -1.98 0.12 -19.27
C ARG A 67 -2.90 -0.69 -18.37
N GLN A 68 -2.48 -1.89 -17.98
CA GLN A 68 -3.26 -2.75 -17.09
C GLN A 68 -3.53 -2.08 -15.74
N LEU A 69 -2.54 -1.40 -15.15
CA LEU A 69 -2.72 -0.66 -13.90
C LEU A 69 -3.76 0.47 -14.03
N LEU A 70 -3.77 1.19 -15.15
CA LEU A 70 -4.80 2.19 -15.43
C LEU A 70 -6.17 1.55 -15.59
N GLU A 71 -6.28 0.53 -16.45
CA GLU A 71 -7.54 -0.18 -16.75
C GLU A 71 -8.21 -0.74 -15.49
N GLN A 72 -7.43 -1.17 -14.50
CA GLN A 72 -7.94 -1.64 -13.20
C GLN A 72 -8.60 -0.55 -12.35
N GLN A 73 -8.24 0.72 -12.55
CA GLN A 73 -8.75 1.87 -11.80
C GLN A 73 -9.77 2.71 -12.59
N LEU A 74 -10.07 2.33 -13.84
CA LEU A 74 -11.03 3.05 -14.65
C LEU A 74 -12.45 2.92 -14.07
N PRO A 75 -13.30 3.96 -14.25
CA PRO A 75 -14.72 3.88 -13.91
C PRO A 75 -15.46 2.85 -14.78
N ASP A 76 -16.73 2.57 -14.45
CA ASP A 76 -17.60 1.68 -15.24
C ASP A 76 -17.53 2.03 -16.74
N GLU A 77 -17.45 1.02 -17.60
CA GLU A 77 -17.31 1.15 -19.05
C GLU A 77 -18.37 2.09 -19.66
N ARG A 78 -19.57 2.13 -19.07
CA ARG A 78 -20.63 3.06 -19.47
C ARG A 78 -20.24 4.54 -19.32
N VAL A 79 -19.40 4.87 -18.35
CA VAL A 79 -18.85 6.23 -18.18
C VAL A 79 -17.85 6.52 -19.28
N ILE A 80 -16.92 5.59 -19.51
CA ILE A 80 -15.86 5.70 -20.53
C ILE A 80 -16.46 5.87 -21.93
N ASN A 81 -17.51 5.12 -22.25
CA ASN A 81 -18.18 5.16 -23.56
C ASN A 81 -18.85 6.52 -23.88
N ASN A 82 -19.00 7.42 -22.90
CA ASN A 82 -19.42 8.80 -23.18
C ASN A 82 -18.30 9.67 -23.77
N PHE A 83 -17.05 9.18 -23.76
CA PHE A 83 -15.85 9.88 -24.20
C PHE A 83 -15.18 9.09 -25.33
N PRO A 84 -15.57 9.30 -26.60
CA PRO A 84 -15.10 8.47 -27.72
C PRO A 84 -13.57 8.56 -27.95
N LEU A 85 -12.93 9.62 -27.47
CA LEU A 85 -11.48 9.83 -27.58
C LEU A 85 -10.69 9.31 -26.36
N PHE A 86 -11.35 8.70 -25.38
CA PHE A 86 -10.72 8.31 -24.12
C PHE A 86 -9.55 7.36 -24.34
N GLN A 87 -9.78 6.26 -25.06
CA GLN A 87 -8.73 5.24 -25.29
C GLN A 87 -7.58 5.79 -26.14
N ASP A 88 -7.90 6.52 -27.22
CA ASP A 88 -6.88 7.16 -28.03
C ASP A 88 -6.02 8.14 -27.22
N THR A 89 -6.64 8.88 -26.30
CA THR A 89 -5.96 9.85 -25.42
C THR A 89 -5.08 9.13 -24.40
N MET A 90 -5.60 8.08 -23.76
CA MET A 90 -4.85 7.24 -22.83
C MET A 90 -3.62 6.65 -23.51
N ASP A 91 -3.79 6.03 -24.68
CA ASP A 91 -2.70 5.42 -25.44
C ASP A 91 -1.61 6.41 -25.85
N LYS A 92 -2.01 7.60 -26.34
CA LYS A 92 -1.07 8.65 -26.70
C LYS A 92 -0.31 9.17 -25.48
N MET A 93 -1.01 9.37 -24.37
CA MET A 93 -0.42 9.87 -23.13
C MET A 93 0.59 8.88 -22.54
N LEU A 94 0.25 7.58 -22.57
CA LEU A 94 1.13 6.50 -22.16
C LEU A 94 2.39 6.45 -23.02
N ARG A 95 2.24 6.37 -24.35
CA ARG A 95 3.39 6.31 -25.27
C ARG A 95 4.29 7.54 -25.16
N ASP A 96 3.72 8.74 -25.11
CA ASP A 96 4.48 9.99 -24.99
C ASP A 96 5.24 10.08 -23.66
N GLY A 97 4.58 9.79 -22.54
CA GLY A 97 5.20 9.82 -21.22
C GLY A 97 6.29 8.76 -21.04
N MET A 98 6.08 7.56 -21.59
CA MET A 98 7.06 6.47 -21.55
C MET A 98 8.29 6.78 -22.41
N SER A 99 8.11 7.25 -23.65
CA SER A 99 9.23 7.64 -24.51
C SER A 99 10.12 8.67 -23.81
N LYS A 100 9.52 9.70 -23.20
CA LYS A 100 10.25 10.72 -22.41
C LYS A 100 11.06 10.10 -21.26
N ALA A 101 10.52 9.10 -20.57
CA ALA A 101 11.23 8.43 -19.48
C ALA A 101 12.43 7.62 -19.97
N MET A 102 12.25 6.89 -21.08
CA MET A 102 13.30 6.07 -21.69
C MET A 102 14.44 6.92 -22.26
N ASP A 103 14.11 8.08 -22.86
CA ASP A 103 15.11 9.02 -23.38
C ASP A 103 15.95 9.70 -22.27
N THR A 104 15.41 9.78 -21.05
CA THR A 104 16.06 10.43 -19.90
C THR A 104 17.00 9.47 -19.15
N GLN A 105 16.72 8.17 -19.18
CA GLN A 105 17.48 7.13 -18.46
C GLN A 105 18.98 6.95 -18.82
N PRO A 106 19.50 7.28 -20.02
CA PRO A 106 20.91 6.99 -20.33
C PRO A 106 21.93 7.90 -19.63
N LYS A 107 21.54 9.04 -19.05
CA LYS A 107 22.51 10.06 -18.57
C LYS A 107 22.64 10.16 -17.06
N GLU A 108 21.63 9.78 -16.28
CA GLU A 108 21.66 9.98 -14.82
C GLU A 108 22.06 8.72 -14.03
N ALA A 109 21.89 7.53 -14.62
CA ALA A 109 22.28 6.26 -13.99
C ALA A 109 23.81 6.10 -13.84
N LEU A 110 24.62 6.82 -14.62
CA LEU A 110 26.08 6.84 -14.49
C LEU A 110 26.58 7.81 -13.40
N ASN A 111 25.80 8.82 -13.02
CA ASN A 111 26.25 9.85 -12.07
C ASN A 111 25.80 9.59 -10.63
N SER A 112 24.69 8.88 -10.42
CA SER A 112 24.16 8.62 -9.07
C SER A 112 24.82 7.44 -8.34
N THR A 113 25.56 6.58 -9.05
CA THR A 113 26.24 5.42 -8.43
C THR A 113 27.64 5.76 -7.87
N VAL A 114 28.22 6.91 -8.22
CA VAL A 114 29.57 7.32 -7.75
C VAL A 114 29.53 8.27 -6.54
N SER A 115 28.38 8.86 -6.20
CA SER A 115 28.31 9.87 -5.12
C SER A 115 28.16 9.30 -3.70
N TYR A 116 27.70 8.07 -3.51
CA TYR A 116 27.49 7.49 -2.16
C TYR A 116 28.66 6.65 -1.63
N ALA A 117 29.77 6.53 -2.38
CA ALA A 117 30.96 5.79 -1.97
C ALA A 117 32.18 6.68 -1.62
N LYS A 118 32.03 8.02 -1.60
CA LYS A 118 33.18 8.94 -1.38
C LYS A 118 33.08 9.85 -0.15
N GLU A 119 32.07 9.66 0.70
CA GLU A 119 31.84 10.52 1.87
C GLU A 119 31.98 9.81 3.23
N ASN A 120 32.70 8.67 3.30
CA ASN A 120 32.98 8.01 4.58
C ASN A 120 34.47 7.69 4.83
N THR A 121 35.38 8.51 4.32
CA THR A 121 36.82 8.34 4.58
C THR A 121 37.60 9.65 4.64
N LYS A 122 37.05 10.68 5.29
CA LYS A 122 37.80 11.91 5.65
C LYS A 122 37.40 12.52 6.99
N GLU A 123 37.05 11.70 7.97
CA GLU A 123 36.85 12.18 9.35
C GLU A 123 37.62 11.33 10.38
N VAL A 124 38.89 11.07 10.08
CA VAL A 124 39.93 10.78 11.06
C VAL A 124 41.19 11.47 10.53
N ILE A 125 41.92 12.19 11.38
CA ILE A 125 43.07 13.06 11.07
C ILE A 125 42.67 14.51 10.72
N ARG A 126 42.10 15.23 11.70
CA ARG A 126 42.45 16.64 11.90
C ARG A 126 42.24 17.07 13.36
N GLU A 127 42.95 16.42 14.26
CA GLU A 127 43.23 16.96 15.58
C GLU A 127 44.75 16.84 15.76
N VAL A 128 45.40 17.97 16.05
CA VAL A 128 46.84 18.25 16.21
C VAL A 128 47.35 19.27 15.18
N LEU A 129 47.66 20.46 15.71
CA LEU A 129 48.15 21.71 15.09
C LEU A 129 47.06 22.50 14.34
N GLY A 130 46.58 23.64 14.80
CA GLY A 130 47.30 24.70 15.51
C GLY A 130 47.21 25.96 14.63
N GLU A 131 46.45 26.94 15.12
CA GLU A 131 46.51 28.39 14.85
C GLU A 131 47.17 28.88 13.54
N ASN A 132 46.46 29.72 12.77
CA ASN A 132 46.72 31.17 12.69
C ASN A 132 46.38 31.77 11.30
N THR A 133 45.81 32.98 11.33
CA THR A 133 45.63 33.98 10.24
C THR A 133 44.81 33.56 9.00
N GLY A 134 43.78 34.24 8.53
CA GLY A 134 43.47 35.67 8.57
C GLY A 134 43.72 36.32 7.19
N ARG A 135 42.79 36.18 6.23
CA ARG A 135 42.17 37.26 5.41
C ARG A 135 41.55 36.78 4.08
N PRO A 136 40.58 37.56 3.54
CA PRO A 136 39.81 37.27 2.33
C PRO A 136 40.29 38.06 1.10
N TRP A 137 40.17 37.42 -0.07
CA TRP A 137 40.14 37.91 -1.48
C TRP A 137 40.30 36.64 -2.33
N GLU A 138 39.86 36.44 -3.57
CA GLU A 138 39.03 37.09 -4.57
C GLU A 138 38.70 35.98 -5.58
N THR A 139 37.62 36.20 -6.32
CA THR A 139 37.25 35.60 -7.62
C THR A 139 38.35 34.96 -8.45
N PHE A 140 38.09 33.76 -8.95
CA PHE A 140 38.60 33.29 -10.25
C PHE A 140 37.48 32.63 -11.06
N ASN A 141 37.28 33.18 -12.26
CA ASN A 141 36.59 32.56 -13.38
C ASN A 141 37.41 31.38 -13.89
N GLU A 142 36.76 30.24 -14.17
CA GLU A 142 37.25 29.28 -15.14
C GLU A 142 36.11 28.86 -16.08
N GLU A 143 36.22 29.38 -17.31
CA GLU A 143 35.69 28.76 -18.52
C GLU A 143 36.10 27.29 -18.56
N ASN A 144 35.13 26.39 -18.72
CA ASN A 144 35.41 25.04 -19.19
C ASN A 144 34.54 24.74 -20.41
N VAL A 145 35.16 24.96 -21.57
CA VAL A 145 34.76 24.46 -22.87
C VAL A 145 35.01 22.96 -22.86
N ILE A 146 33.93 22.16 -22.98
CA ILE A 146 34.06 20.74 -23.32
C ILE A 146 33.37 20.52 -24.66
N GLU A 147 34.20 20.56 -25.69
CA GLU A 147 33.95 20.07 -27.04
C GLU A 147 33.81 18.54 -26.97
N SER A 148 32.58 18.04 -27.14
CA SER A 148 32.28 16.61 -27.12
C SER A 148 31.83 16.15 -28.50
N VAL A 149 32.76 15.44 -29.13
CA VAL A 149 32.72 14.75 -30.41
C VAL A 149 31.48 13.86 -30.57
N ILE A 150 30.82 13.98 -31.72
CA ILE A 150 29.75 13.11 -32.21
C ILE A 150 30.37 11.86 -32.85
N PRO A 151 29.97 10.63 -32.49
CA PRO A 151 30.16 9.48 -33.36
C PRO A 151 28.87 9.21 -34.15
N ALA A 152 28.95 9.44 -35.46
CA ALA A 152 28.00 8.94 -36.44
C ALA A 152 28.20 7.42 -36.59
N VAL A 153 27.15 6.63 -36.35
CA VAL A 153 27.09 5.24 -36.79
C VAL A 153 25.74 5.01 -37.45
N ALA A 154 25.78 4.84 -38.76
CA ALA A 154 24.70 4.32 -39.57
C ALA A 154 24.65 2.79 -39.43
N ILE A 155 23.47 2.24 -39.18
CA ILE A 155 23.17 0.82 -39.47
C ILE A 155 21.80 0.77 -40.14
N GLU A 156 21.84 0.57 -41.45
CA GLU A 156 20.76 -0.04 -42.23
C GLU A 156 20.57 -1.48 -41.75
N ASN A 157 19.32 -1.92 -41.58
CA ASN A 157 18.89 -3.23 -42.07
C ASN A 157 17.36 -3.29 -42.12
N ALA A 158 16.86 -3.33 -43.35
CA ALA A 158 15.54 -3.79 -43.70
C ALA A 158 15.48 -5.31 -43.55
N PHE A 159 14.39 -5.85 -42.99
CA PHE A 159 13.83 -7.13 -43.46
C PHE A 159 12.32 -7.16 -43.19
N HIS A 160 11.59 -7.42 -44.27
CA HIS A 160 10.20 -7.85 -44.34
C HIS A 160 9.96 -9.13 -43.54
N HIS A 161 8.79 -9.27 -42.90
CA HIS A 161 8.10 -10.55 -42.92
C HIS A 161 6.57 -10.38 -42.88
N ASP A 162 5.95 -11.20 -43.75
CA ASP A 162 4.55 -11.20 -44.17
C ASP A 162 3.54 -11.63 -43.12
N ILE A 163 2.33 -11.14 -43.35
CA ILE A 163 1.02 -11.50 -42.79
C ILE A 163 0.47 -12.73 -43.55
N GLN A 164 0.03 -13.77 -42.83
CA GLN A 164 -1.07 -14.68 -43.19
C GLN A 164 -1.72 -15.17 -41.89
N GLU A 165 -2.94 -14.74 -41.56
CA GLU A 165 -4.23 -15.41 -41.85
C GLU A 165 -4.37 -16.83 -41.28
N GLY A 166 -5.37 -17.02 -40.42
CA GLY A 166 -5.78 -18.28 -39.80
C GLY A 166 -6.86 -18.00 -38.76
N GLU A 167 -8.08 -17.69 -39.21
CA GLU A 167 -9.19 -18.64 -39.42
C GLU A 167 -10.00 -18.86 -38.13
N PHE A 168 -11.20 -18.30 -38.20
CA PHE A 168 -12.27 -18.29 -37.21
C PHE A 168 -13.12 -19.55 -37.42
N VAL A 169 -13.28 -20.38 -36.38
CA VAL A 169 -14.29 -21.45 -36.36
C VAL A 169 -15.13 -21.32 -35.09
N VAL A 170 -16.43 -21.18 -35.34
CA VAL A 170 -17.54 -21.21 -34.39
C VAL A 170 -18.14 -22.60 -34.41
N GLU A 171 -18.31 -23.23 -33.25
CA GLU A 171 -19.35 -24.25 -32.97
C GLU A 171 -19.71 -24.10 -31.47
N THR A 172 -20.87 -23.59 -31.07
CA THR A 172 -22.23 -24.17 -30.97
C THR A 172 -22.41 -25.32 -29.96
N GLU A 173 -23.39 -25.09 -29.06
CA GLU A 173 -24.30 -26.05 -28.43
C GLU A 173 -23.76 -26.92 -27.27
N ALA A 174 -24.40 -26.84 -26.10
CA ALA A 174 -25.58 -27.66 -25.80
C ALA A 174 -26.01 -27.53 -24.33
N ASP A 175 -27.33 -27.52 -24.16
CA ASP A 175 -28.09 -27.61 -22.92
C ASP A 175 -27.72 -28.83 -22.06
N THR A 176 -27.89 -28.74 -20.73
CA THR A 176 -28.50 -29.85 -19.97
C THR A 176 -29.20 -29.35 -18.70
N GLU A 177 -30.43 -29.81 -18.57
CA GLU A 177 -31.45 -29.53 -17.58
C GLU A 177 -31.22 -30.19 -16.20
N SER A 178 -32.05 -29.74 -15.25
CA SER A 178 -32.76 -30.54 -14.23
C SER A 178 -32.00 -31.20 -13.08
N ASN A 179 -32.36 -30.79 -11.85
CA ASN A 179 -32.99 -31.63 -10.82
C ASN A 179 -33.15 -30.78 -9.54
N GLU A 180 -34.37 -30.41 -9.13
CA GLU A 180 -35.36 -31.19 -8.36
C GLU A 180 -34.93 -31.53 -6.91
N GLU A 181 -35.77 -31.03 -5.98
CA GLU A 181 -36.25 -31.62 -4.72
C GLU A 181 -35.21 -32.13 -3.69
N GLY A 182 -35.31 -31.87 -2.38
CA GLY A 182 -36.40 -31.46 -1.50
C GLY A 182 -35.89 -31.47 -0.04
N PRO A 183 -36.75 -31.20 0.96
CA PRO A 183 -36.35 -30.85 2.32
C PRO A 183 -36.44 -32.04 3.29
N GLU A 184 -35.44 -32.22 4.16
CA GLU A 184 -35.58 -33.08 5.33
C GLU A 184 -35.53 -32.28 6.63
N ARG A 185 -36.68 -32.31 7.31
CA ARG A 185 -36.89 -32.03 8.72
C ARG A 185 -36.19 -33.12 9.53
N LEU A 186 -35.47 -32.74 10.58
CA LEU A 186 -35.38 -33.58 11.77
C LEU A 186 -35.62 -32.76 13.03
N ASP A 187 -36.61 -33.25 13.75
CA ASP A 187 -37.12 -32.86 15.05
C ASP A 187 -36.16 -33.24 16.20
N LEU A 188 -36.39 -32.56 17.33
CA LEU A 188 -36.21 -33.01 18.72
C LEU A 188 -34.81 -33.48 19.19
N ALA A 189 -34.28 -32.78 20.20
CA ALA A 189 -34.36 -33.28 21.58
C ALA A 189 -33.87 -32.23 22.60
N VAL A 190 -34.77 -31.96 23.55
CA VAL A 190 -34.55 -31.33 24.84
C VAL A 190 -33.70 -32.27 25.71
N ILE A 191 -32.58 -31.78 26.25
CA ILE A 191 -32.01 -32.32 27.49
C ILE A 191 -31.65 -31.14 28.40
N THR A 192 -32.57 -30.83 29.30
CA THR A 192 -32.30 -30.17 30.58
C THR A 192 -31.73 -31.20 31.54
N MET A 193 -30.57 -30.92 32.14
CA MET A 193 -30.23 -31.46 33.46
C MET A 193 -29.47 -30.42 34.26
N ASP A 194 -30.18 -29.94 35.29
CA ASP A 194 -29.63 -29.33 36.49
C ASP A 194 -28.54 -30.21 37.12
N SER A 195 -27.48 -29.59 37.61
CA SER A 195 -26.58 -30.17 38.61
C SER A 195 -25.80 -29.05 39.28
N ALA A 196 -26.45 -28.43 40.25
CA ALA A 196 -25.81 -27.65 41.29
C ALA A 196 -25.08 -28.61 42.25
N LEU A 197 -23.78 -28.42 42.47
CA LEU A 197 -23.11 -28.87 43.68
C LEU A 197 -22.06 -27.83 44.09
N ASP A 198 -22.39 -27.12 45.16
CA ASP A 198 -21.48 -26.42 46.04
C ASP A 198 -20.50 -27.39 46.69
N PHE A 199 -19.21 -27.02 46.74
CA PHE A 199 -18.30 -27.48 47.79
C PHE A 199 -17.25 -26.41 48.08
N GLU A 200 -17.45 -25.69 49.18
CA GLU A 200 -16.37 -25.02 49.92
C GLU A 200 -15.49 -26.07 50.62
N ARG A 201 -14.16 -25.95 50.50
CA ARG A 201 -13.25 -25.66 51.64
C ARG A 201 -11.77 -25.83 51.28
N ILE A 202 -11.07 -24.71 51.37
CA ILE A 202 -9.86 -24.45 52.16
C ILE A 202 -9.01 -25.69 52.51
N ASN A 203 -7.80 -25.75 51.96
CA ASN A 203 -6.65 -26.11 52.77
C ASN A 203 -5.38 -25.38 52.33
N ASP A 204 -4.72 -24.84 53.34
CA ASP A 204 -3.63 -23.90 53.32
C ASP A 204 -2.40 -24.62 53.92
N LYS A 205 -1.27 -24.68 53.19
CA LYS A 205 0.10 -24.60 53.72
C LYS A 205 1.19 -25.07 52.73
N ARG A 206 2.01 -24.09 52.35
CA ARG A 206 3.50 -24.09 52.38
C ARG A 206 4.24 -25.40 52.07
N ARG A 207 4.97 -25.40 50.94
CA ARG A 207 6.41 -25.68 50.93
C ARG A 207 7.12 -24.77 49.90
N ASN A 208 8.10 -24.03 50.41
CA ASN A 208 9.22 -23.44 49.69
C ASN A 208 10.21 -24.54 49.26
N VAL A 209 11.18 -24.13 48.43
CA VAL A 209 12.41 -24.79 47.91
C VAL A 209 12.25 -25.02 46.40
N GLU A 210 12.63 -24.06 45.54
CA GLU A 210 13.99 -23.67 45.11
C GLU A 210 14.51 -24.55 43.95
N LEU A 211 15.16 -23.91 42.97
CA LEU A 211 15.72 -24.34 41.66
C LEU A 211 14.84 -23.95 40.46
N GLU A 212 14.97 -22.72 39.95
CA GLU A 212 16.01 -22.28 38.98
C GLU A 212 16.19 -23.25 37.81
N MET A 213 15.51 -22.94 36.69
CA MET A 213 15.91 -23.16 35.29
C MET A 213 14.65 -23.06 34.44
N THR A 214 14.38 -21.88 33.85
CA THR A 214 13.62 -21.64 32.60
C THR A 214 13.30 -20.14 32.48
N GLU A 215 14.33 -19.31 32.27
CA GLU A 215 14.12 -17.89 32.00
C GLU A 215 15.15 -17.39 30.98
N ILE A 216 15.14 -17.99 29.78
CA ILE A 216 15.89 -17.46 28.62
C ILE A 216 15.03 -17.39 27.33
N ASP A 217 13.87 -18.04 27.25
CA ASP A 217 13.04 -17.98 26.03
C ASP A 217 12.06 -16.79 25.96
N SER A 218 11.92 -16.00 27.05
CA SER A 218 10.96 -14.88 27.10
C SER A 218 11.52 -13.54 26.61
N ILE A 219 12.83 -13.43 26.32
CA ILE A 219 13.45 -12.17 25.87
C ILE A 219 13.31 -11.98 24.35
N SER A 220 13.10 -13.06 23.61
CA SER A 220 12.89 -13.03 22.15
C SER A 220 11.53 -12.46 21.72
N ASP A 221 10.47 -12.71 22.49
CA ASP A 221 9.11 -12.23 22.15
C ASP A 221 8.92 -10.73 22.51
N ASP A 222 9.60 -10.24 23.54
CA ASP A 222 9.54 -8.83 23.96
C ASP A 222 10.40 -7.90 23.08
N ILE A 223 11.36 -8.47 22.33
CA ILE A 223 12.14 -7.75 21.30
C ILE A 223 11.39 -7.71 19.96
N LEU A 224 10.45 -8.64 19.71
CA LEU A 224 9.63 -8.63 18.49
C LEU A 224 8.57 -7.51 18.52
N CYS A 225 8.13 -7.06 19.69
CA CYS A 225 7.19 -5.93 19.84
C CYS A 225 7.84 -4.55 19.68
N LYS A 226 9.18 -4.48 19.58
CA LYS A 226 9.93 -3.29 19.19
C LYS A 226 10.33 -3.27 17.71
N LEU A 227 9.79 -4.19 16.88
CA LEU A 227 9.66 -3.88 15.46
C LEU A 227 8.61 -2.77 15.32
N GLN A 228 9.06 -1.54 15.59
CA GLN A 228 8.62 -0.37 14.86
C GLN A 228 8.64 -0.76 13.39
N VAL A 229 7.50 -1.17 12.86
CA VAL A 229 7.22 -1.03 11.44
C VAL A 229 6.48 0.30 11.37
N PRO A 230 7.18 1.43 11.11
CA PRO A 230 6.55 2.75 11.06
C PRO A 230 5.41 2.80 10.03
N ASP A 231 5.40 1.85 9.10
CA ASP A 231 4.48 1.81 7.97
C ASP A 231 3.06 1.33 8.34
N LEU A 232 2.94 0.38 9.28
CA LEU A 232 1.63 -0.10 9.74
C LEU A 232 0.87 1.01 10.49
N ASP A 233 1.60 1.74 11.34
CA ASP A 233 1.07 2.89 12.08
C ASP A 233 0.60 4.00 11.14
N ASN A 234 1.34 4.26 10.06
CA ASN A 234 0.99 5.28 9.06
C ASN A 234 -0.31 4.94 8.32
N ARG A 235 -0.49 3.68 7.92
CA ARG A 235 -1.71 3.23 7.22
C ARG A 235 -2.94 3.33 8.10
N LEU A 236 -2.88 2.79 9.32
CA LEU A 236 -4.00 2.88 10.26
C LEU A 236 -4.30 4.36 10.59
N ARG A 237 -3.27 5.19 10.78
CA ARG A 237 -3.42 6.63 10.99
C ARG A 237 -4.15 7.31 9.83
N HIS A 238 -3.81 6.98 8.58
CA HIS A 238 -4.49 7.52 7.41
C HIS A 238 -5.98 7.14 7.40
N VAL A 239 -6.31 5.87 7.67
CA VAL A 239 -7.71 5.43 7.75
C VAL A 239 -8.47 6.15 8.86
N LEU A 240 -7.86 6.29 10.05
CA LEU A 240 -8.50 6.97 11.17
C LEU A 240 -8.71 8.46 10.90
N ASN A 241 -7.74 9.14 10.29
CA ASN A 241 -7.92 10.54 9.88
C ASN A 241 -9.01 10.71 8.82
N LYS A 242 -9.18 9.74 7.93
CA LYS A 242 -10.24 9.76 6.91
C LYS A 242 -11.63 9.53 7.52
N VAL A 243 -11.76 8.62 8.48
CA VAL A 243 -13.04 8.31 9.14
C VAL A 243 -13.40 9.35 10.21
N PHE A 244 -12.40 9.88 10.92
CA PHE A 244 -12.52 10.84 12.02
C PHE A 244 -11.62 12.06 11.79
N PRO A 245 -11.95 12.96 10.84
CA PRO A 245 -11.07 14.06 10.43
C PRO A 245 -10.69 15.02 11.57
N ASN A 246 -11.52 15.11 12.61
CA ASN A 246 -11.29 15.98 13.77
C ASN A 246 -11.18 15.18 15.08
N GLY A 247 -11.12 13.85 15.01
CA GLY A 247 -11.11 12.99 16.19
C GLY A 247 -9.71 12.87 16.80
N PRO A 248 -9.52 13.08 18.11
CA PRO A 248 -8.24 12.78 18.75
C PRO A 248 -7.99 11.27 18.75
N VAL A 249 -6.80 10.87 18.31
CA VAL A 249 -6.36 9.47 18.28
C VAL A 249 -5.31 9.24 19.37
N CYS A 250 -5.60 8.36 20.32
CA CYS A 250 -4.66 7.93 21.35
C CYS A 250 -4.05 6.59 20.96
N TRP A 251 -2.72 6.51 20.84
CA TRP A 251 -2.01 5.31 20.41
C TRP A 251 -1.51 4.49 21.61
N ASN A 252 -1.42 3.17 21.45
CA ASN A 252 -0.82 2.25 22.43
C ASN A 252 -1.44 2.33 23.85
N LEU A 253 -2.76 2.49 23.90
CA LEU A 253 -3.50 2.61 25.16
C LEU A 253 -3.57 1.27 25.89
N LYS A 254 -3.32 1.26 27.20
CA LYS A 254 -3.54 0.10 28.07
C LYS A 254 -4.81 0.27 28.88
N VAL A 255 -5.78 -0.64 28.72
CA VAL A 255 -7.03 -0.66 29.47
C VAL A 255 -7.22 -2.06 30.08
N ASN A 256 -7.37 -2.14 31.40
CA ASN A 256 -7.48 -3.42 32.15
C ASN A 256 -6.38 -4.45 31.81
N ASN A 257 -5.12 -4.01 31.76
CA ASN A 257 -3.96 -4.83 31.37
C ASN A 257 -3.99 -5.38 29.93
N GLN A 258 -4.91 -4.91 29.08
CA GLN A 258 -4.90 -5.21 27.65
C GLN A 258 -4.40 -3.98 26.87
N THR A 259 -3.49 -4.21 25.92
CA THR A 259 -2.95 -3.16 25.05
C THR A 259 -3.79 -3.05 23.78
N PHE A 260 -4.14 -1.84 23.40
CA PHE A 260 -4.87 -1.50 22.18
C PHE A 260 -3.97 -0.68 21.25
N LEU A 261 -4.10 -0.88 19.94
CA LEU A 261 -3.32 -0.15 18.94
C LEU A 261 -3.67 1.34 18.97
N ALA A 262 -4.96 1.64 18.95
CA ALA A 262 -5.47 3.00 18.97
C ALA A 262 -6.84 3.07 19.66
N GLN A 263 -7.13 4.24 20.23
CA GLN A 263 -8.43 4.65 20.71
C GLN A 263 -8.84 5.92 19.95
N VAL A 264 -10.08 5.94 19.45
CA VAL A 264 -10.71 7.12 18.86
C VAL A 264 -12.15 7.20 19.38
N GLU A 265 -12.51 8.32 20.03
CA GLU A 265 -13.81 8.48 20.69
C GLU A 265 -14.12 7.32 21.67
N ASP A 266 -15.21 6.58 21.43
CA ASP A 266 -15.65 5.41 22.20
C ASP A 266 -15.19 4.07 21.56
N ILE A 267 -14.33 4.11 20.54
CA ILE A 267 -13.83 2.93 19.83
C ILE A 267 -12.41 2.58 20.28
N LEU A 268 -12.21 1.30 20.61
CA LEU A 268 -10.93 0.68 20.90
C LEU A 268 -10.55 -0.27 19.75
N ILE A 269 -9.36 -0.08 19.17
CA ILE A 269 -8.84 -0.92 18.08
C ILE A 269 -7.86 -1.92 18.67
N TYR A 270 -8.23 -3.20 18.60
CA TYR A 270 -7.46 -4.30 19.15
C TYR A 270 -6.88 -5.16 18.02
N LEU A 271 -5.57 -5.41 18.09
CA LEU A 271 -4.90 -6.36 17.20
C LEU A 271 -5.11 -7.77 17.73
N HIS A 272 -5.71 -8.63 16.93
CA HIS A 272 -5.98 -10.01 17.29
C HIS A 272 -4.68 -10.77 17.61
N ASP A 273 -4.51 -11.14 18.87
CA ASP A 273 -3.45 -12.03 19.33
C ASP A 273 -4.07 -13.36 19.80
N PRO A 274 -3.74 -14.50 19.16
CA PRO A 274 -4.27 -15.80 19.58
C PRO A 274 -3.79 -16.23 20.97
N LYS A 275 -2.65 -15.71 21.46
CA LYS A 275 -2.14 -16.01 22.81
C LYS A 275 -2.96 -15.30 23.90
N HIS A 276 -3.52 -14.12 23.59
CA HIS A 276 -4.18 -13.26 24.57
C HIS A 276 -5.53 -12.73 24.04
N PRO A 277 -6.57 -13.57 23.91
CA PRO A 277 -7.83 -13.15 23.31
C PRO A 277 -8.46 -11.95 24.05
N CYS A 278 -8.97 -10.98 23.29
CA CYS A 278 -9.70 -9.83 23.84
C CYS A 278 -11.12 -10.23 24.26
N LEU A 279 -11.41 -9.98 25.54
CA LEU A 279 -12.75 -10.17 26.11
C LEU A 279 -13.64 -8.98 25.76
N VAL A 280 -14.03 -8.87 24.49
CA VAL A 280 -14.82 -7.76 23.91
C VAL A 280 -16.07 -7.43 24.74
N GLU A 281 -16.74 -8.46 25.27
CA GLU A 281 -17.95 -8.29 26.10
C GLU A 281 -17.72 -7.43 27.35
N ASN A 282 -16.55 -7.52 27.98
CA ASN A 282 -16.24 -6.76 29.19
C ASN A 282 -16.07 -5.27 28.90
N PHE A 283 -15.55 -4.94 27.72
CA PHE A 283 -15.40 -3.56 27.26
C PHE A 283 -16.75 -3.00 26.79
N ASN A 284 -17.55 -3.79 26.07
CA ASN A 284 -18.90 -3.42 25.66
C ASN A 284 -19.81 -3.10 26.85
N LYS A 285 -19.74 -3.88 27.95
CA LYS A 285 -20.46 -3.61 29.20
C LYS A 285 -20.08 -2.26 29.84
N ARG A 286 -18.89 -1.74 29.53
CA ARG A 286 -18.40 -0.44 30.00
C ARG A 286 -18.64 0.70 29.01
N GLY A 287 -19.38 0.45 27.93
CA GLY A 287 -19.71 1.44 26.90
C GLY A 287 -18.65 1.63 25.81
N TRP A 288 -17.60 0.81 25.79
CA TRP A 288 -16.61 0.84 24.71
C TRP A 288 -17.06 -0.01 23.53
N LYS A 289 -16.70 0.41 22.32
CA LYS A 289 -16.86 -0.38 21.10
C LYS A 289 -15.51 -0.94 20.69
N VAL A 290 -15.34 -2.26 20.73
CA VAL A 290 -14.07 -2.88 20.35
C VAL A 290 -14.09 -3.34 18.89
N PHE A 291 -13.17 -2.81 18.09
CA PHE A 291 -12.86 -3.33 16.76
C PHE A 291 -11.68 -4.29 16.86
N VAL A 292 -11.91 -5.56 16.52
CA VAL A 292 -10.85 -6.58 16.46
C VAL A 292 -10.41 -6.71 15.02
N CYS A 293 -9.12 -6.48 14.75
CA CYS A 293 -8.53 -6.63 13.43
C CYS A 293 -7.32 -7.57 13.49
N SER A 294 -7.08 -8.33 12.43
CA SER A 294 -5.86 -9.14 12.27
C SER A 294 -4.69 -8.28 11.78
N ALA A 295 -3.47 -8.81 11.87
CA ALA A 295 -2.30 -8.16 11.27
C ALA A 295 -2.44 -8.03 9.74
N GLU A 296 -3.14 -8.97 9.10
CA GLU A 296 -3.44 -8.92 7.66
C GLU A 296 -4.38 -7.75 7.33
N ASP A 297 -5.41 -7.50 8.17
CA ASP A 297 -6.34 -6.40 7.95
C ASP A 297 -5.65 -5.03 7.94
N LEU A 298 -4.57 -4.86 8.71
CA LEU A 298 -3.78 -3.64 8.72
C LEU A 298 -3.14 -3.31 7.37
N SER A 299 -2.89 -4.32 6.54
CA SER A 299 -2.38 -4.16 5.18
C SER A 299 -3.44 -3.67 4.18
N PHE A 300 -4.73 -3.73 4.54
CA PHE A 300 -5.86 -3.40 3.65
C PHE A 300 -6.71 -2.23 4.19
N PRO A 301 -6.37 -0.97 3.87
CA PRO A 301 -7.04 0.23 4.38
C PRO A 301 -8.57 0.22 4.23
N ARG A 302 -9.07 -0.26 3.08
CA ARG A 302 -10.51 -0.32 2.79
C ARG A 302 -11.25 -1.32 3.70
N ARG A 303 -10.61 -2.42 4.11
CA ARG A 303 -11.19 -3.40 5.04
C ARG A 303 -11.30 -2.80 6.44
N LEU A 304 -10.23 -2.16 6.92
CA LEU A 304 -10.23 -1.42 8.19
C LEU A 304 -11.33 -0.34 8.19
N GLU A 305 -11.40 0.48 7.14
CA GLU A 305 -12.40 1.55 7.02
C GLU A 305 -13.82 0.98 7.13
N ARG A 306 -14.11 -0.11 6.41
CA ARG A 306 -15.42 -0.78 6.45
C ARG A 306 -15.73 -1.34 7.83
N GLY A 307 -14.79 -2.01 8.48
CA GLY A 307 -14.95 -2.59 9.82
C GLY A 307 -15.24 -1.53 10.88
N ILE A 308 -14.46 -0.45 10.89
CA ILE A 308 -14.66 0.69 11.80
C ILE A 308 -16.04 1.33 11.55
N ARG A 309 -16.40 1.59 10.28
CA ARG A 309 -17.72 2.14 9.94
C ARG A 309 -18.86 1.22 10.32
N GLN A 310 -18.68 -0.09 10.26
CA GLN A 310 -19.70 -1.05 10.67
C GLN A 310 -19.97 -0.96 12.18
N ILE A 311 -18.91 -0.88 12.99
CA ILE A 311 -19.02 -0.72 14.45
C ILE A 311 -19.70 0.61 14.82
N LEU A 312 -19.35 1.70 14.13
CA LEU A 312 -20.03 2.99 14.31
C LEU A 312 -21.55 2.90 14.08
N ARG A 313 -21.98 2.10 13.10
CA ARG A 313 -23.41 1.89 12.81
C ARG A 313 -24.09 1.01 13.86
N SER A 314 -23.43 -0.04 14.32
CA SER A 314 -23.96 -0.94 15.35
C SER A 314 -24.16 -0.25 16.70
N GLY A 315 -23.49 0.87 16.94
CA GLY A 315 -23.50 1.64 18.18
C GLY A 315 -24.79 2.37 18.55
N LYS A 316 -25.85 2.33 17.72
CA LYS A 316 -27.09 3.08 17.97
C LYS A 316 -28.26 2.27 18.52
N ASN A 317 -28.06 0.99 18.83
CA ASN A 317 -29.08 0.24 19.58
C ASN A 317 -28.91 0.54 21.08
N SER A 318 -29.08 1.82 21.44
CA SER A 318 -29.25 2.25 22.82
C SER A 318 -30.49 1.55 23.37
N THR A 319 -30.25 0.66 24.32
CA THR A 319 -31.17 0.18 25.32
C THR A 319 -32.01 1.35 25.83
N ILE A 320 -33.25 1.46 25.34
CA ILE A 320 -34.32 2.19 26.02
C ILE A 320 -34.89 1.18 27.03
N VAL A 321 -34.32 1.15 28.24
CA VAL A 321 -34.99 0.66 29.45
C VAL A 321 -34.51 1.49 30.63
#